data_AF-A0A2S5LBC4-F1
#
_entry.id   AF-A0A2S5LBC4-F1
#
_cell.length_a   1.000
_cell.length_b   1.000
_cell.length_c   1.000
_cell.angle_alpha   90.00
_cell.angle_beta   90.00
_cell.angle_gamma   90.00
#
_symmetry.space_group_name_H-M   'P 1'
#
loop_
_entity.id
_entity.type
_entity.pdbx_description
1 polymer ?
#
loop_
_entity_poly.entity_id
_entity_poly.type
_entity_poly.pdbx_seq_one_letter_code
_entity_poly.pdbx_strand_id
1 'polypeptide(L)'
;MQDIFVSTLPERLSHWVDAFPESKIVTDLSNIPKKLDSATADNDELVFWLHVNGEKPSRLSATVTNIINQFKFAKIVVLANTPNQADCFAALSAGAVGYAHAYSPAAMLNEIKTVIGHGGLWLGQELLQRLIETSTKLAGNQPDYVDGLLAQLTSRERDVAVEVAKGLSNKEVARVLNITERTVKAHLAATFERLGAKDRLQLALMLNKR
;
A
#
# COMPACT_ATOMS: atom_id res chain seq x y z
N MET A 1 -8.70 13.85 -5.33
CA MET A 1 -7.76 12.83 -5.84
C MET A 1 -8.10 12.44 -7.27
N GLN A 2 -7.35 12.94 -8.26
CA GLN A 2 -7.44 12.48 -9.65
C GLN A 2 -6.49 11.29 -9.90
N ASP A 3 -7.01 10.21 -10.48
CA ASP A 3 -6.25 9.01 -10.83
C ASP A 3 -5.67 9.10 -12.26
N ILE A 4 -4.39 8.77 -12.37
CA ILE A 4 -3.66 8.70 -13.64
C ILE A 4 -2.95 7.35 -13.71
N PHE A 5 -3.40 6.47 -14.60
CA PHE A 5 -2.66 5.27 -14.95
C PHE A 5 -1.54 5.61 -15.94
N VAL A 6 -0.33 5.16 -15.65
CA VAL A 6 0.81 5.24 -16.55
C VAL A 6 1.09 3.80 -16.99
N SER A 7 0.74 3.46 -18.24
CA SER A 7 0.83 2.09 -18.74
C SER A 7 1.10 2.05 -20.24
N THR A 8 1.91 1.08 -20.65
CA THR A 8 2.19 0.76 -22.06
C THR A 8 1.27 -0.33 -22.63
N LEU A 9 0.27 -0.79 -21.86
CA LEU A 9 -0.72 -1.74 -22.37
C LEU A 9 -1.55 -1.12 -23.51
N PRO A 10 -1.87 -1.88 -24.57
CA PRO A 10 -2.63 -1.37 -25.71
C PRO A 10 -4.10 -1.07 -25.37
N GLU A 11 -4.63 -1.71 -24.34
CA GLU A 11 -6.03 -1.60 -23.91
C GLU A 11 -6.11 -1.35 -22.40
N ARG A 12 -7.21 -0.71 -21.96
CA ARG A 12 -7.49 -0.50 -20.54
C ARG A 12 -7.90 -1.82 -19.90
N LEU A 13 -7.25 -2.21 -18.80
CA LEU A 13 -7.73 -3.36 -18.02
C LEU A 13 -9.08 -3.01 -17.38
N SER A 14 -10.08 -3.89 -17.48
CA SER A 14 -11.45 -3.60 -17.04
C SER A 14 -11.49 -3.21 -15.56
N HIS A 15 -10.78 -3.95 -14.70
CA HIS A 15 -10.74 -3.69 -13.26
C HIS A 15 -10.09 -2.35 -12.87
N TRP A 16 -9.33 -1.70 -13.76
CA TRP A 16 -8.86 -0.32 -13.56
C TRP A 16 -9.99 0.69 -13.82
N VAL A 17 -10.77 0.46 -14.87
CA VAL A 17 -11.94 1.29 -15.23
C VAL A 17 -13.06 1.10 -14.21
N ASP A 18 -13.32 -0.13 -13.78
CA ASP A 18 -14.30 -0.46 -12.74
C ASP A 18 -13.95 0.19 -11.38
N ALA A 19 -12.65 0.35 -11.09
CA ALA A 19 -12.19 1.04 -9.89
C ALA A 19 -12.30 2.56 -10.01
N PHE A 20 -11.84 3.11 -11.13
CA PHE A 20 -11.71 4.56 -11.36
C PHE A 20 -12.19 4.92 -12.78
N PRO A 21 -13.51 5.07 -13.02
CA PRO A 21 -14.07 5.32 -14.35
C PRO A 21 -13.53 6.61 -14.99
N GLU A 22 -13.38 7.66 -14.18
CA GLU A 22 -12.87 8.99 -14.57
C GLU A 22 -11.33 9.06 -14.67
N SER A 23 -10.64 7.93 -14.55
CA SER A 23 -9.17 7.92 -14.61
C SER A 23 -8.64 8.22 -16.01
N LYS A 24 -7.54 8.99 -16.04
CA LYS A 24 -6.76 9.21 -17.27
C LYS A 24 -5.78 8.05 -17.42
N ILE A 25 -5.57 7.58 -18.64
CA ILE A 25 -4.50 6.62 -18.96
C ILE A 25 -3.55 7.28 -19.95
N VAL A 26 -2.26 7.26 -19.64
CA VAL A 26 -1.19 7.78 -20.50
C VAL A 26 -0.10 6.72 -20.70
N THR A 27 0.50 6.73 -21.88
CA THR A 27 1.65 5.87 -22.21
C THR A 27 3.00 6.51 -21.86
N ASP A 28 3.03 7.83 -21.69
CA ASP A 28 4.22 8.62 -21.41
C ASP A 28 3.88 9.78 -20.46
N LEU A 29 4.77 10.09 -19.52
CA LEU A 29 4.61 11.17 -18.54
C LEU A 29 4.60 12.57 -19.17
N SER A 30 5.22 12.73 -20.34
CA SER A 30 5.21 13.98 -21.11
C SER A 30 3.82 14.35 -21.66
N ASN A 31 2.93 13.37 -21.81
CA ASN A 31 1.54 13.59 -22.21
C ASN A 31 0.65 14.10 -21.05
N ILE A 32 1.18 14.19 -19.82
CA ILE A 32 0.46 14.75 -18.67
C ILE A 32 0.68 16.27 -18.64
N PRO A 33 -0.39 17.10 -18.70
CA PRO A 33 -0.26 18.55 -18.58
C PRO A 33 0.49 18.95 -17.31
N LYS A 34 1.57 19.76 -17.46
CA LYS A 34 2.37 20.28 -16.33
C LYS A 34 1.56 21.13 -15.36
N LYS A 35 0.45 21.71 -15.82
CA LYS A 35 -0.67 22.14 -15.00
C LYS A 35 -1.85 21.24 -15.37
N LEU A 36 -2.20 20.31 -14.49
CA LEU A 36 -3.57 19.80 -14.46
C LEU A 36 -4.45 20.97 -13.99
N ASP A 37 -5.56 21.22 -14.68
CA ASP A 37 -6.29 22.48 -14.53
C ASP A 37 -6.68 22.78 -13.07
N SER A 38 -6.20 23.92 -12.59
CA SER A 38 -6.25 24.30 -11.18
C SER A 38 -7.64 24.80 -10.78
N ALA A 39 -8.47 23.88 -10.33
CA ALA A 39 -9.66 24.13 -9.53
C ALA A 39 -9.82 22.93 -8.56
N THR A 40 -9.07 22.86 -7.46
CA THR A 40 -9.08 23.86 -6.38
C THR A 40 -7.68 24.22 -5.82
N ALA A 41 -7.64 25.21 -4.92
CA ALA A 41 -6.46 25.59 -4.14
C ALA A 41 -6.28 24.74 -2.85
N ASP A 42 -7.07 23.67 -2.70
CA ASP A 42 -6.81 22.60 -1.72
C ASP A 42 -5.94 21.51 -2.38
N ASN A 43 -5.22 20.74 -1.56
CA ASN A 43 -4.36 19.63 -2.01
C ASN A 43 -5.17 18.53 -2.71
N ASP A 44 -5.44 18.69 -4.01
CA ASP A 44 -6.12 17.68 -4.81
C ASP A 44 -5.11 16.58 -5.20
N GLU A 45 -4.86 15.67 -4.25
CA GLU A 45 -3.75 14.71 -4.29
C GLU A 45 -3.82 13.82 -5.55
N LEU A 46 -2.85 13.97 -6.45
CA LEU A 46 -2.75 13.14 -7.64
C LEU A 46 -2.35 11.72 -7.25
N VAL A 47 -3.02 10.71 -7.81
CA VAL A 47 -2.64 9.31 -7.64
C VAL A 47 -2.17 8.74 -8.96
N PHE A 48 -0.90 8.39 -9.03
CA PHE A 48 -0.27 7.75 -10.18
C PHE A 48 -0.28 6.23 -9.98
N TRP A 49 -0.94 5.52 -10.87
CA TRP A 49 -0.96 4.07 -10.94
C TRP A 49 0.04 3.64 -12.02
N LEU A 50 1.31 3.49 -11.62
CA LEU A 50 2.42 3.18 -12.52
C LEU A 50 2.48 1.68 -12.80
N HIS A 51 2.04 1.27 -13.99
CA HIS A 51 2.10 -0.10 -14.45
C HIS A 51 3.52 -0.48 -14.91
N VAL A 52 4.01 -1.63 -14.47
CA VAL A 52 5.34 -2.14 -14.83
C VAL A 52 5.32 -3.63 -15.22
N ASN A 53 6.13 -3.96 -16.22
CA ASN A 53 6.23 -5.33 -16.76
C ASN A 53 7.70 -5.74 -16.93
N GLY A 54 8.32 -6.24 -15.86
CA GLY A 54 9.69 -6.76 -15.88
C GLY A 54 10.77 -5.69 -16.11
N GLU A 55 10.53 -4.45 -15.69
CA GLU A 55 11.54 -3.38 -15.77
C GLU A 55 12.71 -3.63 -14.80
N LYS A 56 13.89 -3.08 -15.10
CA LYS A 56 15.01 -3.11 -14.15
C LYS A 56 14.70 -2.20 -12.95
N PRO A 57 15.05 -2.59 -11.70
CA PRO A 57 14.81 -1.78 -10.51
C PRO A 57 15.29 -0.33 -10.63
N SER A 58 16.45 -0.09 -11.27
CA SER A 58 17.00 1.26 -11.49
C SER A 58 16.15 2.13 -12.42
N ARG A 59 15.49 1.53 -13.42
CA ARG A 59 14.56 2.23 -14.32
C ARG A 59 13.24 2.56 -13.62
N LEU A 60 12.76 1.64 -12.78
CA LEU A 60 11.60 1.86 -11.91
C LEU A 60 11.84 3.04 -10.95
N SER A 61 12.94 3.01 -10.19
CA SER A 61 13.30 4.11 -9.27
C SER A 61 13.48 5.45 -9.99
N ALA A 62 14.09 5.46 -11.19
CA ALA A 62 14.24 6.67 -11.99
C ALA A 62 12.88 7.24 -12.43
N THR A 63 11.95 6.39 -12.86
CA THR A 63 10.60 6.79 -13.26
C THR A 63 9.80 7.36 -12.07
N VAL A 64 9.83 6.69 -10.91
CA VAL A 64 9.17 7.16 -9.68
C VAL A 64 9.75 8.52 -9.25
N THR A 65 11.07 8.64 -9.17
CA THR A 65 11.76 9.91 -8.85
C THR A 65 11.39 11.03 -9.82
N ASN A 66 11.28 10.75 -11.11
CA ASN A 66 10.88 11.73 -12.12
C ASN A 66 9.44 12.24 -11.90
N ILE A 67 8.49 11.34 -11.59
CA ILE A 67 7.11 11.72 -11.26
C ILE A 67 7.08 12.63 -10.02
N ILE A 68 7.79 12.28 -8.93
CA ILE A 68 7.80 13.09 -7.70
C ILE A 68 8.41 14.48 -7.95
N ASN A 69 9.50 14.56 -8.72
CA ASN A 69 10.14 15.83 -9.06
C ASN A 69 9.22 16.75 -9.89
N GLN A 70 8.39 16.18 -10.76
CA GLN A 70 7.43 16.92 -11.59
C GLN A 70 6.11 17.23 -10.84
N PHE A 71 5.68 16.35 -9.92
CA PHE A 71 4.41 16.41 -9.21
C PHE A 71 4.63 16.20 -7.70
N LYS A 72 5.09 17.25 -7.00
CA LYS A 72 5.59 17.19 -5.61
C LYS A 72 4.67 16.58 -4.54
N PHE A 73 3.36 16.56 -4.78
CA PHE A 73 2.35 16.01 -3.85
C PHE A 73 1.64 14.78 -4.43
N ALA A 74 2.15 14.20 -5.51
CA ALA A 74 1.61 12.98 -6.09
C ALA A 74 1.94 11.76 -5.24
N LYS A 75 0.93 10.92 -5.02
CA LYS A 75 1.06 9.57 -4.46
C LYS A 75 1.26 8.60 -5.61
N ILE A 76 2.23 7.71 -5.51
CA ILE A 76 2.56 6.74 -6.57
C ILE A 76 2.32 5.33 -6.05
N VAL A 77 1.50 4.56 -6.75
CA VAL A 77 1.29 3.12 -6.58
C VAL A 77 1.86 2.41 -7.78
N VAL A 78 2.80 1.49 -7.57
CA VAL A 78 3.32 0.63 -8.62
C VAL A 78 2.46 -0.63 -8.76
N LEU A 79 2.05 -0.90 -9.99
CA LEU A 79 1.23 -2.03 -10.40
C LEU A 79 2.08 -2.98 -11.25
N ALA A 80 2.67 -3.99 -10.61
CA ALA A 80 3.57 -4.94 -11.27
C ALA A 80 2.82 -6.16 -11.80
N ASN A 81 3.13 -6.61 -13.02
CA ASN A 81 2.65 -7.89 -13.56
C ASN A 81 3.16 -9.08 -12.71
N THR A 82 4.41 -9.02 -12.26
CA THR A 82 5.02 -10.04 -11.39
C THR A 82 5.66 -9.35 -10.18
N PRO A 83 4.90 -9.09 -9.10
CA PRO A 83 5.39 -8.48 -7.88
C PRO A 83 6.61 -9.20 -7.32
N ASN A 84 7.68 -8.46 -7.04
CA ASN A 84 8.88 -9.01 -6.41
C ASN A 84 9.52 -8.04 -5.43
N GLN A 85 10.40 -8.57 -4.59
CA GLN A 85 10.99 -7.83 -3.47
C GLN A 85 11.96 -6.73 -3.92
N ALA A 86 12.75 -6.96 -4.98
CA ALA A 86 13.73 -5.98 -5.46
C ALA A 86 13.05 -4.75 -6.04
N ASP A 87 12.04 -4.93 -6.88
CA ASP A 87 11.26 -3.85 -7.46
C ASP A 87 10.39 -3.12 -6.42
N CYS A 88 9.84 -3.85 -5.45
CA CYS A 88 9.10 -3.27 -4.33
C CYS A 88 9.98 -2.32 -3.51
N PHE A 89 11.17 -2.76 -3.10
CA PHE A 89 12.13 -1.89 -2.42
C PHE A 89 12.55 -0.71 -3.30
N ALA A 90 12.89 -0.94 -4.57
CA ALA A 90 13.32 0.11 -5.49
C ALA A 90 12.24 1.19 -5.72
N ALA A 91 10.97 0.80 -5.75
CA ALA A 91 9.84 1.73 -5.81
C ALA A 91 9.67 2.53 -4.52
N LEU A 92 9.59 1.84 -3.36
CA LEU A 92 9.37 2.49 -2.06
C LEU A 92 10.54 3.42 -1.68
N SER A 93 11.78 2.99 -1.91
CA SER A 93 12.98 3.83 -1.68
C SER A 93 13.06 5.04 -2.61
N ALA A 94 12.39 5.00 -3.78
CA ALA A 94 12.24 6.15 -4.66
C ALA A 94 11.04 7.04 -4.31
N GLY A 95 10.25 6.70 -3.27
CA GLY A 95 9.11 7.49 -2.80
C GLY A 95 7.74 7.02 -3.26
N ALA A 96 7.61 5.82 -3.85
CA ALA A 96 6.29 5.22 -4.03
C ALA A 96 5.64 4.90 -2.66
N VAL A 97 4.30 5.00 -2.60
CA VAL A 97 3.51 4.72 -1.39
C VAL A 97 2.70 3.42 -1.50
N GLY A 98 2.71 2.77 -2.67
CA GLY A 98 2.08 1.47 -2.85
C GLY A 98 2.82 0.58 -3.84
N TYR A 99 2.77 -0.73 -3.61
CA TYR A 99 3.25 -1.75 -4.55
C TYR A 99 2.29 -2.96 -4.54
N ALA A 100 1.65 -3.23 -5.68
CA ALA A 100 0.59 -4.23 -5.83
C ALA A 100 0.64 -4.95 -7.19
N HIS A 101 -0.21 -5.97 -7.36
CA HIS A 101 -0.33 -6.73 -8.60
C HIS A 101 -1.15 -5.93 -9.64
N ALA A 102 -0.72 -5.90 -10.90
CA ALA A 102 -1.40 -5.15 -11.96
C ALA A 102 -2.85 -5.62 -12.23
N TYR A 103 -3.09 -6.91 -11.98
CA TYR A 103 -4.40 -7.56 -12.11
C TYR A 103 -5.16 -7.66 -10.77
N SER A 104 -4.86 -6.79 -9.81
CA SER A 104 -5.64 -6.67 -8.57
C SER A 104 -7.10 -6.27 -8.87
N PRO A 105 -8.11 -6.86 -8.22
CA PRO A 105 -9.51 -6.53 -8.48
C PRO A 105 -9.85 -5.10 -8.07
N ALA A 106 -10.88 -4.51 -8.68
CA ALA A 106 -11.28 -3.12 -8.48
C ALA A 106 -11.52 -2.75 -6.99
N ALA A 107 -12.06 -3.68 -6.20
CA ALA A 107 -12.23 -3.49 -4.76
C ALA A 107 -10.89 -3.31 -4.02
N MET A 108 -9.84 -4.06 -4.41
CA MET A 108 -8.51 -3.91 -3.84
C MET A 108 -7.84 -2.60 -4.27
N LEU A 109 -8.05 -2.14 -5.51
CA LEU A 109 -7.54 -0.83 -5.96
C LEU A 109 -8.17 0.32 -5.15
N ASN A 110 -9.48 0.22 -4.86
CA ASN A 110 -10.15 1.16 -3.97
C ASN A 110 -9.60 1.11 -2.54
N GLU A 111 -9.37 -0.09 -1.97
CA GLU A 111 -8.71 -0.23 -0.65
C GLU A 111 -7.31 0.39 -0.62
N ILE A 112 -6.50 0.16 -1.67
CA ILE A 112 -5.18 0.80 -1.83
C ILE A 112 -5.33 2.32 -1.79
N LYS A 113 -6.24 2.90 -2.59
CA LYS A 113 -6.48 4.33 -2.66
C LYS A 113 -6.89 4.91 -1.30
N THR A 114 -7.74 4.21 -0.54
CA THR A 114 -8.12 4.61 0.81
C THR A 114 -6.93 4.62 1.78
N VAL A 115 -6.05 3.61 1.73
CA VAL A 115 -4.87 3.54 2.61
C VAL A 115 -3.87 4.67 2.31
N ILE A 116 -3.53 4.89 1.04
CA ILE A 116 -2.61 5.97 0.66
C ILE A 116 -3.24 7.35 0.88
N GLY A 117 -4.58 7.46 0.81
CA GLY A 117 -5.33 8.67 1.15
C GLY A 117 -5.02 9.16 2.55
N HIS A 118 -5.08 8.28 3.53
CA HIS A 118 -4.75 8.58 4.93
C HIS A 118 -3.23 8.62 5.22
N GLY A 119 -2.38 8.57 4.19
CA GLY A 119 -0.93 8.65 4.33
C GLY A 119 -0.28 7.35 4.84
N GLY A 120 -0.95 6.21 4.68
CA GLY A 120 -0.38 4.88 4.89
C GLY A 120 0.27 4.31 3.64
N LEU A 121 0.99 3.20 3.80
CA LEU A 121 1.64 2.45 2.73
C LEU A 121 0.85 1.18 2.38
N TRP A 122 0.81 0.82 1.10
CA TRP A 122 0.23 -0.45 0.65
C TRP A 122 1.27 -1.42 0.08
N LEU A 123 1.29 -2.65 0.61
CA LEU A 123 2.09 -3.74 0.09
C LEU A 123 1.25 -5.02 0.00
N GLY A 124 1.43 -5.78 -1.08
CA GLY A 124 0.85 -7.12 -1.20
C GLY A 124 1.28 -8.06 -0.07
N GLN A 125 0.40 -9.00 0.31
CA GLN A 125 0.56 -9.88 1.47
C GLN A 125 1.93 -10.58 1.52
N GLU A 126 2.35 -11.23 0.43
CA GLU A 126 3.60 -11.99 0.38
C GLU A 126 4.84 -11.09 0.62
N LEU A 127 4.81 -9.87 0.10
CA LEU A 127 5.89 -8.90 0.27
C LEU A 127 5.93 -8.37 1.71
N LEU A 128 4.76 -8.09 2.29
CA LEU A 128 4.62 -7.72 3.70
C LEU A 128 5.17 -8.83 4.63
N GLN A 129 4.80 -10.09 4.40
CA GLN A 129 5.31 -11.23 5.17
C GLN A 129 6.85 -11.31 5.10
N ARG A 130 7.43 -11.24 3.90
CA ARG A 130 8.90 -11.23 3.71
C ARG A 130 9.59 -10.03 4.38
N LEU A 131 8.94 -8.87 4.44
CA LEU A 131 9.47 -7.70 5.15
C LEU A 131 9.45 -7.87 6.66
N ILE A 132 8.41 -8.48 7.22
CA ILE A 132 8.34 -8.85 8.64
C ILE A 132 9.43 -9.90 8.95
N GLU A 133 9.58 -10.94 8.13
CA GLU A 133 10.65 -11.95 8.25
C GLU A 133 12.08 -11.40 8.08
N THR A 134 12.25 -10.27 7.38
CA THR A 134 13.56 -9.63 7.20
C THR A 134 13.84 -8.65 8.34
N SER A 135 12.84 -7.87 8.77
CA SER A 135 12.97 -6.92 9.88
C SER A 135 13.12 -7.62 11.23
N THR A 136 12.41 -8.73 11.48
CA THR A 136 12.66 -9.63 12.64
C THR A 136 14.12 -10.11 12.70
N LYS A 137 14.84 -10.24 11.58
CA LYS A 137 16.26 -10.63 11.58
C LYS A 137 17.23 -9.50 11.94
N LEU A 138 16.75 -8.26 11.96
CA LEU A 138 17.57 -7.04 12.13
C LEU A 138 17.16 -6.20 13.36
N ALA A 139 15.93 -6.36 13.85
CA ALA A 139 15.45 -5.74 15.08
C ALA A 139 16.14 -6.32 16.32
N GLY A 140 16.24 -5.51 17.38
CA GLY A 140 16.75 -5.91 18.68
C GLY A 140 15.64 -5.94 19.73
N ASN A 141 15.79 -6.83 20.72
CA ASN A 141 14.74 -7.24 21.64
C ASN A 141 14.14 -6.08 22.47
N GLN A 142 12.91 -5.70 22.13
CA GLN A 142 12.08 -4.74 22.85
C GLN A 142 10.72 -5.37 23.25
N PRO A 143 10.72 -6.43 24.08
CA PRO A 143 9.48 -7.15 24.41
C PRO A 143 8.52 -6.26 25.21
N ASP A 144 9.06 -5.48 26.15
CA ASP A 144 8.31 -4.57 27.03
C ASP A 144 7.55 -3.49 26.24
N TYR A 145 8.14 -2.97 25.15
CA TYR A 145 7.48 -2.00 24.28
C TYR A 145 6.26 -2.62 23.61
N VAL A 146 6.42 -3.81 23.03
CA VAL A 146 5.31 -4.49 22.35
C VAL A 146 4.23 -4.95 23.34
N ASP A 147 4.61 -5.41 24.54
CA ASP A 147 3.63 -5.75 25.57
C ASP A 147 2.87 -4.52 26.10
N GLY A 148 3.52 -3.35 26.19
CA GLY A 148 2.87 -2.07 26.46
C GLY A 148 1.89 -1.61 25.37
N LEU A 149 2.15 -1.92 24.10
CA LEU A 149 1.18 -1.71 23.01
C LEU A 149 -0.01 -2.68 23.11
N LEU A 150 0.26 -3.98 23.25
CA LEU A 150 -0.78 -5.02 23.34
C LEU A 150 -1.66 -4.87 24.59
N ALA A 151 -1.16 -4.25 25.66
CA ALA A 151 -1.92 -3.92 26.87
C ALA A 151 -3.04 -2.89 26.64
N GLN A 152 -2.93 -2.03 25.62
CA GLN A 152 -3.95 -1.02 25.30
C GLN A 152 -5.14 -1.60 24.52
N LEU A 153 -4.97 -2.78 23.91
CA LEU A 153 -5.98 -3.45 23.11
C LEU A 153 -6.92 -4.31 23.98
N THR A 154 -8.20 -4.39 23.59
CA THR A 154 -9.10 -5.44 24.10
C THR A 154 -8.60 -6.81 23.66
N SER A 155 -9.11 -7.88 24.26
CA SER A 155 -8.77 -9.26 23.88
C SER A 155 -8.92 -9.52 22.37
N ARG A 156 -10.04 -9.12 21.76
CA ARG A 156 -10.29 -9.36 20.33
C ARG A 156 -9.45 -8.50 19.39
N GLU A 157 -9.21 -7.25 19.74
CA GLU A 157 -8.29 -6.39 18.99
C GLU A 157 -6.85 -6.92 19.07
N ARG A 158 -6.43 -7.43 20.24
CA ARG A 158 -5.13 -8.07 20.46
C ARG A 158 -4.99 -9.34 19.62
N ASP A 159 -5.97 -10.25 19.68
CA ASP A 159 -5.99 -11.49 18.88
C ASP A 159 -5.77 -11.16 17.40
N VAL A 160 -6.56 -10.22 16.86
CA VAL A 160 -6.47 -9.79 15.45
C VAL A 160 -5.14 -9.10 15.15
N ALA A 161 -4.66 -8.21 16.02
CA ALA A 161 -3.41 -7.48 15.82
C ALA A 161 -2.20 -8.41 15.77
N VAL A 162 -2.14 -9.43 16.62
CA VAL A 162 -1.06 -10.43 16.65
C VAL A 162 -1.02 -11.26 15.38
N GLU A 163 -2.16 -11.73 14.87
CA GLU A 163 -2.19 -12.49 13.62
C GLU A 163 -1.87 -11.61 12.40
N VAL A 164 -2.30 -10.35 12.40
CA VAL A 164 -1.99 -9.39 11.33
C VAL A 164 -0.53 -8.95 11.36
N ALA A 165 0.11 -8.88 12.54
CA ALA A 165 1.53 -8.60 12.70
C ALA A 165 2.44 -9.72 12.15
N LYS A 166 1.91 -10.94 11.95
CA LYS A 166 2.57 -12.02 11.20
C LYS A 166 2.40 -11.88 9.67
N GLY A 167 1.72 -10.83 9.21
CA GLY A 167 1.43 -10.58 7.81
C GLY A 167 0.26 -11.41 7.23
N LEU A 168 -0.54 -12.10 8.05
CA LEU A 168 -1.71 -12.86 7.58
C LEU A 168 -2.81 -11.94 7.05
N SER A 169 -3.38 -12.24 5.88
CA SER A 169 -4.52 -11.52 5.29
C SER A 169 -5.76 -11.59 6.17
N ASN A 170 -6.71 -10.68 5.97
CA ASN A 170 -7.95 -10.67 6.74
C ASN A 170 -8.73 -11.99 6.62
N LYS A 171 -8.62 -12.67 5.47
CA LYS A 171 -9.19 -14.00 5.20
C LYS A 171 -8.52 -15.12 5.99
N GLU A 172 -7.20 -15.07 6.17
CA GLU A 172 -6.47 -16.03 7.01
C GLU A 172 -6.71 -15.77 8.49
N VAL A 173 -6.68 -14.51 8.92
CA VAL A 173 -7.00 -14.10 10.31
C VAL A 173 -8.43 -14.53 10.68
N ALA A 174 -9.39 -14.32 9.77
CA ALA A 174 -10.77 -14.77 9.92
C ALA A 174 -10.87 -16.29 10.14
N ARG A 175 -10.09 -17.08 9.40
CA ARG A 175 -10.01 -18.55 9.54
C ARG A 175 -9.35 -18.96 10.86
N VAL A 176 -8.23 -18.35 11.24
CA VAL A 176 -7.48 -18.66 12.47
C VAL A 176 -8.30 -18.34 13.72
N LEU A 177 -9.01 -17.21 13.73
CA LEU A 177 -9.79 -16.75 14.89
C LEU A 177 -11.27 -17.18 14.85
N ASN A 178 -11.70 -17.91 13.83
CA ASN A 178 -13.08 -18.34 13.57
C ASN A 178 -14.11 -17.18 13.62
N ILE A 179 -13.81 -16.11 12.88
CA ILE A 179 -14.65 -14.90 12.72
C ILE A 179 -14.80 -14.53 11.24
N THR A 180 -15.59 -13.50 10.91
CA THR A 180 -15.74 -13.05 9.51
C THR A 180 -14.65 -12.04 9.12
N GLU A 181 -14.33 -11.93 7.82
CA GLU A 181 -13.43 -10.87 7.32
C GLU A 181 -13.92 -9.46 7.66
N ARG A 182 -15.25 -9.26 7.74
CA ARG A 182 -15.87 -8.00 8.20
C ARG A 182 -15.55 -7.72 9.67
N THR A 183 -15.57 -8.76 10.51
CA THR A 183 -15.20 -8.68 11.93
C THR A 183 -13.71 -8.36 12.10
N VAL A 184 -12.84 -8.98 11.28
CA VAL A 184 -11.40 -8.65 11.25
C VAL A 184 -11.17 -7.19 10.87
N LYS A 185 -11.83 -6.70 9.81
CA LYS A 185 -11.74 -5.28 9.39
C LYS A 185 -12.19 -4.32 10.51
N ALA A 186 -13.27 -4.65 11.23
CA ALA A 186 -13.76 -3.82 12.33
C ALA A 186 -12.76 -3.75 13.51
N HIS A 187 -12.19 -4.89 13.93
CA HIS A 187 -11.16 -4.91 14.97
C HIS A 187 -9.87 -4.21 14.52
N LEU A 188 -9.47 -4.38 13.25
CA LEU A 188 -8.29 -3.68 12.72
C LEU A 188 -8.43 -2.16 12.72
N ALA A 189 -9.61 -1.64 12.34
CA ALA A 189 -9.86 -0.19 12.39
C ALA A 189 -9.69 0.36 13.81
N ALA A 190 -10.25 -0.32 14.82
CA ALA A 190 -10.10 0.07 16.23
C ALA A 190 -8.66 -0.08 16.75
N THR A 191 -7.94 -1.12 16.31
CA THR A 191 -6.50 -1.30 16.62
C THR A 191 -5.65 -0.18 16.01
N PHE A 192 -5.89 0.18 14.74
CA PHE A 192 -5.18 1.26 14.06
C PHE A 192 -5.39 2.61 14.75
N GLU A 193 -6.66 2.93 15.07
CA GLU A 193 -7.01 4.14 15.83
C GLU A 193 -6.32 4.18 17.20
N ARG A 194 -6.39 3.10 17.98
CA ARG A 194 -5.87 3.09 19.35
C ARG A 194 -4.34 3.08 19.43
N LEU A 195 -3.66 2.43 18.48
CA LEU A 195 -2.19 2.39 18.46
C LEU A 195 -1.56 3.51 17.61
N GLY A 196 -2.36 4.33 16.91
CA GLY A 196 -1.84 5.33 15.98
C GLY A 196 -1.13 4.74 14.75
N ALA A 197 -1.50 3.51 14.36
CA ALA A 197 -0.96 2.85 13.18
C ALA A 197 -1.76 3.26 11.93
N LYS A 198 -1.09 3.85 10.94
CA LYS A 198 -1.72 4.32 9.69
C LYS A 198 -2.11 3.18 8.76
N ASP A 199 -1.38 2.08 8.83
CA ASP A 199 -1.53 0.95 7.94
C ASP A 199 -1.03 -0.36 8.57
N ARG A 200 -1.20 -1.40 7.76
CA ARG A 200 -0.93 -2.81 8.06
C ARG A 200 0.57 -3.17 8.11
N LEU A 201 1.45 -2.38 7.49
CA LEU A 201 2.90 -2.50 7.63
C LEU A 201 3.36 -1.83 8.94
N GLN A 202 2.89 -0.61 9.24
CA GLN A 202 3.23 0.08 10.48
C GLN A 202 2.79 -0.75 11.70
N LEU A 203 1.58 -1.30 11.72
CA LEU A 203 1.13 -2.18 12.82
C LEU A 203 2.05 -3.40 12.99
N ALA A 204 2.44 -4.05 11.89
CA ALA A 204 3.30 -5.22 11.94
C ALA A 204 4.72 -4.88 12.42
N LEU A 205 5.27 -3.73 12.05
CA LEU A 205 6.56 -3.24 12.54
C LEU A 205 6.51 -2.83 14.02
N MET A 206 5.42 -2.20 14.48
CA MET A 206 5.21 -1.83 15.89
C MET A 206 5.07 -3.05 16.80
N LEU A 207 4.46 -4.14 16.31
CA LEU A 207 4.27 -5.39 17.04
C LEU A 207 5.35 -6.45 16.75
N ASN A 208 6.44 -6.05 16.08
CA ASN A 208 7.54 -6.94 15.73
C ASN A 208 8.36 -7.31 16.98
N LYS A 209 7.99 -8.42 17.63
CA LYS A 209 8.75 -8.98 18.76
C LYS A 209 9.97 -9.75 18.25
N ARG A 210 11.17 -9.24 18.51
CA ARG A 210 12.39 -10.06 18.56
C ARG A 210 13.57 -9.37 19.22
#